data_AF-A6WZG8-F1
#
_entry.id   AF-A6WZG8-F1
#
_cell.length_a   1.000
_cell.length_b   1.000
_cell.length_c   1.000
_cell.angle_alpha   90.00
_cell.angle_beta   90.00
_cell.angle_gamma   90.00
#
_symmetry.space_group_name_H-M   'P 1'
#
loop_
_entity.id
_entity.type
_entity.pdbx_description
1 polymer ?
#
loop_
_entity_poly.entity_id
_entity_poly.type
_entity_poly.pdbx_seq_one_letter_code
_entity_poly.pdbx_strand_id
1 'polypeptide(L)'
;MSSALSATAPVSRQRSRLRGLAPSLSLALLAIIAGCSGESAPRPQASVGNSDVMVPDAPIANAAPVVDAPVMQEPQQERIVGLAEEEENHVTQSTQQSQPQYSGDYGFSAPIQNPVTAAENIYTMSNAETACRTRLKRLGVVFKEKPPIYRSSSCQIANPIEVSGFNSGSIAFKPAATLNCQVTEAFARWIKGDLQPASRMRYLSGVSTIYNAGGYSCRTMNSRRGAKMSEHSRGNAIDVTKIVLNNGKNIMVRKPGFFAFREKGLLNSVRSDACGYFSTVLGPGYNPEHADHFHFDLMQRRSGYRACK
;
A
#
# COMPACT_ATOMS: atom_id res chain seq x y z
N MET A 1 -23.45 70.63 -36.27
CA MET A 1 -24.08 70.39 -34.95
C MET A 1 -25.58 70.26 -35.18
N SER A 2 -26.25 69.27 -34.55
CA SER A 2 -27.71 69.03 -34.45
C SER A 2 -28.55 69.04 -35.75
N SER A 3 -29.27 68.00 -36.21
CA SER A 3 -30.03 66.87 -35.63
C SER A 3 -31.54 67.11 -35.42
N ALA A 4 -32.32 66.07 -35.76
CA ALA A 4 -33.79 65.89 -35.59
C ALA A 4 -34.69 66.70 -36.56
N LEU A 5 -35.91 66.25 -36.92
CA LEU A 5 -36.64 64.97 -36.71
C LEU A 5 -36.65 64.18 -38.08
N SER A 6 -37.48 63.18 -38.43
CA SER A 6 -38.65 62.50 -37.84
C SER A 6 -38.77 61.04 -38.36
N ALA A 7 -39.93 60.37 -38.17
CA ALA A 7 -40.13 58.93 -38.41
C ALA A 7 -41.13 58.58 -39.53
N THR A 8 -41.00 57.38 -40.12
CA THR A 8 -42.10 56.56 -40.65
C THR A 8 -41.75 55.06 -40.62
N ALA A 9 -42.76 54.22 -40.44
CA ALA A 9 -42.75 52.75 -40.51
C ALA A 9 -44.19 52.29 -40.83
N PRO A 10 -44.51 51.00 -41.05
CA PRO A 10 -43.71 49.86 -41.54
C PRO A 10 -44.34 49.20 -42.79
N VAL A 11 -43.66 48.27 -43.47
CA VAL A 11 -44.32 47.26 -44.32
C VAL A 11 -43.77 45.86 -44.05
N SER A 12 -44.63 45.00 -43.49
CA SER A 12 -44.36 43.58 -43.23
C SER A 12 -44.58 42.76 -44.50
N ARG A 13 -43.54 42.04 -44.96
CA ARG A 13 -43.68 41.00 -46.00
C ARG A 13 -43.81 39.62 -45.35
N GLN A 14 -45.04 39.16 -45.17
CA GLN A 14 -45.32 37.75 -44.92
C GLN A 14 -44.87 36.91 -46.13
N ARG A 15 -44.08 35.85 -45.89
CA ARG A 15 -43.82 34.81 -46.89
C ARG A 15 -44.77 33.62 -46.66
N SER A 16 -45.45 33.21 -47.72
CA SER A 16 -46.45 32.15 -47.69
C SER A 16 -45.88 30.80 -47.29
N ARG A 17 -46.58 30.09 -46.39
CA ARG A 17 -46.31 28.68 -46.07
C ARG A 17 -46.93 27.78 -47.13
N LEU A 18 -46.13 26.99 -47.84
CA LEU A 18 -46.62 25.84 -48.60
C LEU A 18 -46.64 24.61 -47.69
N ARG A 19 -47.82 23.98 -47.56
CA ARG A 19 -48.01 22.69 -46.89
C ARG A 19 -47.72 21.58 -47.90
N GLY A 20 -46.78 20.70 -47.58
CA GLY A 20 -46.66 19.37 -48.18
C GLY A 20 -46.91 18.31 -47.10
N LEU A 21 -47.75 17.32 -47.39
CA LEU A 21 -48.07 16.22 -46.46
C LEU A 21 -47.30 14.95 -46.83
N ALA A 22 -46.81 14.26 -45.78
CA ALA A 22 -46.52 12.82 -45.75
C ALA A 22 -45.38 12.28 -46.66
N PRO A 23 -44.80 11.09 -46.37
CA PRO A 23 -45.15 10.13 -45.32
C PRO A 23 -44.10 9.96 -44.21
N SER A 24 -44.58 9.54 -43.04
CA SER A 24 -43.78 9.11 -41.90
C SER A 24 -43.24 7.69 -42.10
N LEU A 25 -41.94 7.55 -42.41
CA LEU A 25 -41.24 6.28 -42.19
C LEU A 25 -40.93 6.11 -40.70
N SER A 26 -41.74 5.32 -40.02
CA SER A 26 -41.40 4.80 -38.68
C SER A 26 -40.31 3.74 -38.81
N LEU A 27 -39.05 4.17 -38.80
CA LEU A 27 -37.91 3.26 -38.71
C LEU A 27 -37.83 2.73 -37.26
N ALA A 28 -38.49 1.59 -37.01
CA ALA A 28 -38.41 0.88 -35.74
C ALA A 28 -37.01 0.26 -35.58
N LEU A 29 -36.08 1.04 -35.04
CA LEU A 29 -34.73 0.57 -34.76
C LEU A 29 -34.78 -0.39 -33.56
N LEU A 30 -34.70 -1.70 -33.82
CA LEU A 30 -34.52 -2.70 -32.77
C LEU A 30 -33.22 -2.40 -32.00
N ALA A 31 -33.36 -1.90 -30.78
CA ALA A 31 -32.25 -1.86 -29.84
C ALA A 31 -31.96 -3.29 -29.39
N ILE A 32 -30.99 -3.95 -30.04
CA ILE A 32 -30.42 -5.20 -29.54
C ILE A 32 -29.70 -4.87 -28.24
N ILE A 33 -30.35 -5.17 -27.12
CA ILE A 33 -29.77 -5.04 -25.79
C ILE A 33 -28.77 -6.18 -25.61
N ALA A 34 -27.58 -6.02 -26.18
CA ALA A 34 -26.43 -6.87 -25.88
C ALA A 34 -26.03 -6.64 -24.41
N GLY A 35 -26.67 -7.38 -23.51
CA GLY A 35 -26.40 -7.39 -22.09
C GLY A 35 -25.03 -8.00 -21.82
N CYS A 36 -23.96 -7.21 -22.04
CA CYS A 36 -22.65 -7.50 -21.48
C CYS A 36 -22.72 -7.31 -19.96
N SER A 37 -23.16 -8.35 -19.25
CA SER A 37 -23.01 -8.46 -17.81
C SER A 37 -21.56 -8.17 -17.45
N GLY A 38 -21.34 -7.08 -16.72
CA GLY A 38 -20.02 -6.60 -16.31
C GLY A 38 -19.41 -7.44 -15.20
N GLU A 39 -19.31 -8.76 -15.42
CA GLU A 39 -18.55 -9.66 -14.56
C GLU A 39 -17.08 -9.25 -14.65
N SER A 40 -16.58 -8.58 -13.61
CA SER A 40 -15.17 -8.19 -13.56
C SER A 40 -14.33 -9.45 -13.43
N ALA A 41 -13.60 -9.81 -14.50
CA ALA A 41 -12.71 -10.96 -14.50
C ALA A 41 -11.83 -10.97 -13.23
N PRO A 42 -11.72 -12.10 -12.50
CA PRO A 42 -10.87 -12.17 -11.33
C PRO A 42 -9.45 -11.75 -11.69
N ARG A 43 -8.92 -10.73 -11.00
CA ARG A 43 -7.50 -10.38 -11.14
C ARG A 43 -6.69 -11.63 -10.80
N PRO A 44 -5.66 -12.00 -11.59
CA PRO A 44 -4.79 -13.11 -11.23
C PRO A 44 -4.16 -12.79 -9.87
N GLN A 45 -4.55 -13.56 -8.86
CA GLN A 45 -3.77 -13.61 -7.64
C GLN A 45 -2.43 -14.22 -8.02
N ALA A 46 -1.32 -13.57 -7.65
CA ALA A 46 -0.03 -14.21 -7.72
C ALA A 46 -0.05 -15.36 -6.71
N SER A 47 -0.26 -16.59 -7.19
CA SER A 47 -0.05 -17.76 -6.37
C SER A 47 1.43 -17.78 -6.01
N VAL A 48 1.71 -17.57 -4.73
CA VAL A 48 2.98 -18.02 -4.16
C VAL A 48 2.85 -19.54 -4.10
N GLY A 49 3.19 -20.19 -5.20
CA GLY A 49 3.32 -21.64 -5.21
C GLY A 49 4.39 -22.03 -4.21
N ASN A 50 4.06 -22.93 -3.29
CA ASN A 50 5.08 -23.74 -2.65
C ASN A 50 5.70 -24.59 -3.76
N SER A 51 6.87 -24.18 -4.25
CA SER A 51 7.69 -25.06 -5.07
C SER A 51 8.42 -26.02 -4.14
N ASP A 52 8.04 -27.29 -4.20
CA ASP A 52 8.84 -28.36 -3.62
C ASP A 52 10.27 -28.28 -4.15
N VAL A 53 11.25 -28.27 -3.25
CA VAL A 53 12.67 -28.22 -3.62
C VAL A 53 13.12 -29.64 -3.98
N MET A 54 13.09 -29.95 -5.27
CA MET A 54 13.80 -31.10 -5.83
C MET A 54 15.31 -30.85 -5.65
N VAL A 55 15.99 -31.71 -4.90
CA VAL A 55 17.45 -31.73 -4.77
C VAL A 55 18.04 -32.43 -6.00
N PRO A 56 19.00 -31.83 -6.73
CA PRO A 56 19.72 -32.53 -7.78
C PRO A 56 20.90 -33.33 -7.21
N ASP A 57 21.02 -34.60 -7.61
CA ASP A 57 22.15 -35.47 -7.26
C ASP A 57 23.49 -35.00 -7.85
N ALA A 58 24.56 -35.26 -7.11
CA ALA A 58 25.93 -35.00 -7.55
C ALA A 58 26.46 -36.12 -8.48
N PRO A 59 27.27 -35.81 -9.51
CA PRO A 59 27.76 -36.80 -10.45
C PRO A 59 28.89 -37.67 -9.85
N ILE A 60 28.79 -38.98 -10.07
CA ILE A 60 29.81 -39.98 -9.74
C ILE A 60 30.90 -39.98 -10.84
N ALA A 61 32.17 -40.10 -10.43
CA ALA A 61 33.30 -40.39 -11.32
C ALA A 61 34.03 -41.66 -10.84
N ASN A 62 34.35 -42.56 -11.78
CA ASN A 62 34.95 -43.88 -11.47
C ASN A 62 36.50 -43.86 -11.50
N ALA A 63 37.10 -44.85 -10.82
CA ALA A 63 38.55 -45.08 -10.63
C ALA A 63 39.28 -45.55 -11.93
N ALA A 64 40.60 -45.83 -12.01
CA ALA A 64 41.68 -46.20 -11.06
C ALA A 64 43.07 -45.92 -11.76
N PRO A 65 44.29 -46.43 -11.37
CA PRO A 65 44.70 -47.35 -10.28
C PRO A 65 45.97 -46.90 -9.48
N VAL A 66 46.67 -47.87 -8.85
CA VAL A 66 47.58 -47.78 -7.67
C VAL A 66 49.09 -47.89 -8.01
N VAL A 67 49.99 -47.32 -7.18
CA VAL A 67 51.41 -47.74 -6.96
C VAL A 67 51.89 -47.49 -5.50
N ASP A 68 52.98 -48.16 -5.11
CA ASP A 68 53.43 -48.50 -3.74
C ASP A 68 54.02 -47.42 -2.78
N ALA A 69 54.21 -47.82 -1.51
CA ALA A 69 54.70 -47.06 -0.34
C ALA A 69 56.25 -47.09 -0.15
N PRO A 70 56.86 -46.42 0.88
CA PRO A 70 56.89 -46.99 2.24
C PRO A 70 56.91 -46.03 3.47
N VAL A 71 56.71 -46.67 4.63
CA VAL A 71 56.66 -46.32 6.07
C VAL A 71 57.80 -45.47 6.68
N MET A 72 57.49 -44.66 7.72
CA MET A 72 58.19 -44.46 9.05
C MET A 72 57.40 -43.42 9.89
N GLN A 73 57.19 -43.44 11.21
CA GLN A 73 57.31 -44.37 12.35
C GLN A 73 56.64 -43.65 13.55
N GLU A 74 55.92 -44.33 14.43
CA GLU A 74 55.29 -43.76 15.64
C GLU A 74 56.24 -43.83 16.87
N PRO A 75 55.97 -43.13 17.99
CA PRO A 75 55.38 -43.88 19.13
C PRO A 75 54.38 -43.12 20.02
N GLN A 76 53.20 -43.72 20.19
CA GLN A 76 52.56 -44.13 21.46
C GLN A 76 52.57 -43.22 22.72
N GLN A 77 51.39 -43.10 23.35
CA GLN A 77 51.19 -43.59 24.73
C GLN A 77 49.75 -44.09 24.94
N GLU A 78 49.59 -45.01 25.90
CA GLU A 78 48.55 -46.03 26.10
C GLU A 78 47.04 -45.69 26.18
N ARG A 79 46.29 -46.77 25.99
CA ARG A 79 44.82 -46.95 26.06
C ARG A 79 44.52 -48.18 26.92
N ILE A 80 43.61 -48.08 27.89
CA ILE A 80 42.84 -49.21 28.46
C ILE A 80 41.42 -48.64 28.77
N VAL A 81 40.36 -48.89 27.99
CA VAL A 81 39.55 -50.12 27.82
C VAL A 81 38.88 -50.56 29.13
N GLY A 82 37.56 -50.80 29.20
CA GLY A 82 36.50 -50.60 28.21
C GLY A 82 35.20 -51.28 28.63
N LEU A 83 34.31 -51.50 27.65
CA LEU A 83 33.38 -52.64 27.52
C LEU A 83 32.19 -52.70 28.53
N ALA A 84 30.96 -53.02 28.13
CA ALA A 84 30.43 -53.33 26.80
C ALA A 84 28.94 -52.90 26.68
N GLU A 85 28.40 -53.03 25.47
CA GLU A 85 27.01 -52.75 25.10
C GLU A 85 26.04 -53.90 25.44
N GLU A 86 24.75 -53.54 25.51
CA GLU A 86 23.56 -54.36 25.20
C GLU A 86 23.08 -55.49 26.15
N GLU A 87 21.85 -55.97 25.82
CA GLU A 87 20.97 -56.93 26.53
C GLU A 87 20.25 -56.43 27.82
N GLU A 88 18.93 -56.63 28.01
CA GLU A 88 17.85 -57.06 27.10
C GLU A 88 16.46 -56.60 27.61
N ASN A 89 15.40 -56.79 26.82
CA ASN A 89 14.02 -56.51 27.22
C ASN A 89 13.40 -57.67 28.03
N HIS A 90 12.77 -57.39 29.17
CA HIS A 90 11.62 -58.07 29.81
C HIS A 90 11.50 -57.45 31.23
N VAL A 91 10.35 -57.04 31.79
CA VAL A 91 9.05 -57.72 31.92
C VAL A 91 7.89 -56.70 31.97
N THR A 92 6.76 -57.07 31.36
CA THR A 92 5.47 -56.36 31.46
C THR A 92 4.72 -56.73 32.75
N GLN A 93 4.25 -55.75 33.55
CA GLN A 93 2.90 -55.73 34.17
C GLN A 93 2.73 -54.58 35.19
N SER A 94 1.51 -53.99 35.19
CA SER A 94 0.79 -53.31 36.31
C SER A 94 1.54 -52.33 37.24
N THR A 95 1.03 -51.15 37.55
CA THR A 95 -0.37 -50.87 37.96
C THR A 95 -0.90 -49.50 37.56
N GLN A 96 -2.21 -49.39 37.38
CA GLN A 96 -2.94 -48.12 37.48
C GLN A 96 -3.03 -47.65 38.94
N GLN A 97 -3.37 -46.37 39.13
CA GLN A 97 -3.63 -45.70 40.42
C GLN A 97 -2.35 -45.46 41.27
N SER A 98 -2.20 -44.34 41.98
CA SER A 98 -3.15 -43.29 42.36
C SER A 98 -2.54 -41.88 42.31
N GLN A 99 -3.37 -40.85 42.08
CA GLN A 99 -2.97 -39.46 42.32
C GLN A 99 -2.77 -39.22 43.82
N PRO A 100 -1.71 -38.52 44.26
CA PRO A 100 -1.72 -37.87 45.55
C PRO A 100 -2.55 -36.59 45.46
N GLN A 101 -3.78 -36.60 46.00
CA GLN A 101 -4.43 -35.36 46.40
C GLN A 101 -3.61 -34.75 47.55
N TYR A 102 -2.91 -33.67 47.27
CA TYR A 102 -2.13 -32.95 48.28
C TYR A 102 -2.83 -31.65 48.69
N SER A 103 -3.70 -31.76 49.68
CA SER A 103 -4.22 -30.61 50.42
C SER A 103 -3.14 -30.09 51.35
N GLY A 104 -2.35 -29.12 50.89
CA GLY A 104 -1.22 -28.55 51.62
C GLY A 104 -1.11 -27.05 51.39
N ASP A 105 -1.75 -26.26 52.27
CA ASP A 105 -1.64 -24.81 52.31
C ASP A 105 -0.29 -24.37 52.88
N TYR A 106 0.76 -24.40 52.05
CA TYR A 106 2.06 -23.81 52.40
C TYR A 106 2.72 -23.10 51.22
N GLY A 107 2.47 -21.79 51.14
CA GLY A 107 3.54 -20.80 51.13
C GLY A 107 4.54 -20.75 49.97
N PHE A 108 4.35 -21.47 48.87
CA PHE A 108 5.15 -21.24 47.67
C PHE A 108 4.67 -19.98 46.95
N SER A 109 5.42 -18.88 47.13
CA SER A 109 5.31 -17.70 46.27
C SER A 109 5.36 -18.13 44.80
N ALA A 110 4.38 -17.68 44.01
CA ALA A 110 4.38 -17.89 42.57
C ALA A 110 5.74 -17.45 42.00
N PRO A 111 6.28 -18.16 40.98
CA PRO A 111 7.55 -17.76 40.38
C PRO A 111 7.46 -16.30 39.96
N ILE A 112 8.36 -15.47 40.50
CA ILE A 112 8.44 -14.05 40.18
C ILE A 112 8.58 -13.94 38.66
N GLN A 113 7.50 -13.55 37.99
CA GLN A 113 7.58 -13.15 36.59
C GLN A 113 8.50 -11.94 36.58
N ASN A 114 9.71 -12.13 36.04
CA ASN A 114 10.73 -11.08 36.00
C ASN A 114 10.11 -9.80 35.43
N PRO A 115 9.95 -8.72 36.22
CA PRO A 115 9.20 -7.55 35.75
C PRO A 115 9.91 -6.86 34.57
N VAL A 116 11.17 -7.19 34.31
CA VAL A 116 11.93 -6.78 33.10
C VAL A 116 11.47 -7.44 31.79
N THR A 117 10.66 -8.51 31.79
CA THR A 117 9.98 -8.96 30.56
C THR A 117 8.60 -8.34 30.38
N ALA A 118 8.00 -7.81 31.45
CA ALA A 118 6.73 -7.05 31.41
C ALA A 118 6.95 -5.53 31.27
N ALA A 119 8.17 -5.04 31.56
CA ALA A 119 8.67 -3.77 31.10
C ALA A 119 8.92 -3.86 29.59
N GLU A 120 7.84 -3.91 28.81
CA GLU A 120 7.87 -3.67 27.37
C GLU A 120 8.69 -2.41 27.15
N ASN A 121 9.86 -2.58 26.52
CA ASN A 121 10.72 -1.45 26.22
C ASN A 121 9.88 -0.47 25.41
N ILE A 122 9.74 0.78 25.85
CA ILE A 122 8.82 1.76 25.24
C ILE A 122 9.26 2.10 23.79
N TYR A 123 10.46 1.62 23.41
CA TYR A 123 11.07 1.67 22.09
C TYR A 123 10.97 0.36 21.26
N THR A 124 10.43 -0.73 21.82
CA THR A 124 10.21 -1.99 21.07
C THR A 124 8.95 -1.87 20.21
N MET A 125 9.15 -1.71 18.91
CA MET A 125 8.08 -1.77 17.91
C MET A 125 7.36 -3.12 17.94
N SER A 126 6.03 -3.11 17.80
CA SER A 126 5.24 -4.34 17.70
C SER A 126 5.61 -5.16 16.47
N ASN A 127 5.39 -6.48 16.50
CA ASN A 127 5.67 -7.38 15.38
C ASN A 127 5.04 -6.92 14.06
N ALA A 128 3.83 -6.35 14.11
CA ALA A 128 3.15 -5.80 12.93
C ALA A 128 3.86 -4.57 12.35
N GLU A 129 4.38 -3.68 13.20
CA GLU A 129 5.14 -2.50 12.79
C GLU A 129 6.51 -2.90 12.22
N THR A 130 7.24 -3.81 12.87
CA THR A 130 8.51 -4.37 12.39
C THR A 130 8.36 -5.09 11.04
N ALA A 131 7.28 -5.86 10.86
CA ALA A 131 6.94 -6.46 9.57
C ALA A 131 6.64 -5.39 8.51
N CYS A 132 5.95 -4.30 8.88
CA CYS A 132 5.70 -3.18 7.98
C CYS A 132 7.01 -2.46 7.57
N ARG A 133 7.91 -2.14 8.51
CA ARG A 133 9.25 -1.59 8.22
C ARG A 133 10.02 -2.46 7.22
N THR A 134 9.94 -3.78 7.38
CA THR A 134 10.55 -4.75 6.45
C THR A 134 9.94 -4.65 5.03
N ARG A 135 8.61 -4.52 4.92
CA ARG A 135 7.94 -4.30 3.62
C ARG A 135 8.29 -2.94 3.01
N LEU A 136 8.40 -1.86 3.79
CA LEU A 136 8.85 -0.55 3.30
C LEU A 136 10.27 -0.62 2.69
N LYS A 137 11.21 -1.29 3.39
CA LYS A 137 12.57 -1.51 2.87
C LYS A 137 12.55 -2.29 1.55
N ARG A 138 11.76 -3.38 1.46
CA ARG A 138 11.57 -4.17 0.22
C ARG A 138 10.89 -3.41 -0.92
N LEU A 139 10.08 -2.39 -0.61
CA LEU A 139 9.46 -1.48 -1.59
C LEU A 139 10.40 -0.33 -2.00
N GLY A 140 11.61 -0.25 -1.44
CA GLY A 140 12.57 0.82 -1.73
C GLY A 140 12.11 2.19 -1.20
N VAL A 141 11.36 2.23 -0.11
CA VAL A 141 10.99 3.49 0.55
C VAL A 141 12.21 4.04 1.30
N VAL A 142 12.54 5.30 1.05
CA VAL A 142 13.58 6.03 1.78
C VAL A 142 12.90 6.79 2.91
N PHE A 143 13.19 6.39 4.15
CA PHE A 143 12.61 6.97 5.35
C PHE A 143 13.61 7.03 6.51
N LYS A 144 13.34 7.91 7.46
CA LYS A 144 13.99 7.96 8.79
C LYS A 144 12.96 7.66 9.86
N GLU A 145 13.36 6.94 10.90
CA GLU A 145 12.54 6.76 12.10
C GLU A 145 12.52 8.06 12.92
N LYS A 146 11.40 8.32 13.59
CA LYS A 146 11.18 9.53 14.39
C LYS A 146 10.66 9.13 15.77
N PRO A 147 10.94 9.91 16.84
CA PRO A 147 10.35 9.66 18.16
C PRO A 147 8.81 9.68 18.11
N PRO A 148 8.12 8.91 18.97
CA PRO A 148 6.67 8.92 19.07
C PRO A 148 6.10 10.33 19.18
N ILE A 149 5.00 10.61 18.47
CA ILE A 149 4.30 11.88 18.54
C ILE A 149 3.05 11.67 19.39
N TYR A 150 2.92 12.42 20.49
CA TYR A 150 1.70 12.47 21.29
C TYR A 150 1.38 13.92 21.66
N ARG A 151 0.27 14.44 21.13
CA ARG A 151 -0.31 15.74 21.55
C ARG A 151 -1.65 15.55 22.24
N SER A 152 -2.40 14.54 21.84
CA SER A 152 -3.63 14.07 22.48
C SER A 152 -3.99 12.68 21.93
N SER A 153 -4.97 12.00 22.53
CA SER A 153 -5.52 10.74 22.02
C SER A 153 -6.01 10.81 20.55
N SER A 154 -6.34 12.01 20.08
CA SER A 154 -6.73 12.26 18.69
C SER A 154 -5.60 12.77 17.79
N CYS A 155 -4.46 13.16 18.35
CA CYS A 155 -3.30 13.68 17.61
C CYS A 155 -2.04 12.96 18.07
N GLN A 156 -1.80 11.78 17.50
CA GLN A 156 -0.69 10.91 17.89
C GLN A 156 -0.24 9.99 16.75
N ILE A 157 1.05 9.63 16.76
CA ILE A 157 1.62 8.53 15.97
C ILE A 157 2.58 7.79 16.89
N ALA A 158 2.34 6.50 17.13
CA ALA A 158 3.19 5.69 18.00
C ALA A 158 4.59 5.49 17.38
N ASN A 159 4.65 5.10 16.11
CA ASN A 159 5.90 4.76 15.41
C ASN A 159 6.06 5.59 14.12
N PRO A 160 6.25 6.92 14.19
CA PRO A 160 6.30 7.79 13.02
C PRO A 160 7.58 7.59 12.19
N ILE A 161 7.44 7.76 10.88
CA ILE A 161 8.55 7.82 9.93
C ILE A 161 8.48 9.08 9.08
N GLU A 162 9.65 9.67 8.85
CA GLU A 162 9.84 10.80 7.94
C GLU A 162 10.28 10.25 6.58
N VAL A 163 9.39 10.27 5.60
CA VAL A 163 9.59 9.69 4.26
C VAL A 163 10.13 10.76 3.33
N SER A 164 11.19 10.45 2.57
CA SER A 164 11.87 11.38 1.65
C SER A 164 12.03 10.86 0.21
N GLY A 165 11.68 9.60 -0.06
CA GLY A 165 11.71 9.05 -1.41
C GLY A 165 11.15 7.64 -1.54
N PHE A 166 11.00 7.20 -2.78
CA PHE A 166 10.50 5.88 -3.17
C PHE A 166 11.36 5.26 -4.28
N ASN A 167 11.17 3.97 -4.54
CA ASN A 167 11.92 3.22 -5.57
C ASN A 167 13.44 3.37 -5.41
N SER A 168 13.94 3.13 -4.19
CA SER A 168 15.34 3.22 -3.78
C SER A 168 15.96 4.61 -4.02
N GLY A 169 15.17 5.67 -3.83
CA GLY A 169 15.60 7.07 -3.96
C GLY A 169 15.50 7.65 -5.38
N SER A 170 15.22 6.84 -6.40
CA SER A 170 15.02 7.33 -7.78
C SER A 170 13.75 8.19 -7.95
N ILE A 171 12.79 8.10 -7.03
CA ILE A 171 11.64 8.99 -6.94
C ILE A 171 11.82 9.84 -5.67
N ALA A 172 12.13 11.12 -5.83
CA ALA A 172 12.21 12.03 -4.68
C ALA A 172 10.81 12.38 -4.15
N PHE A 173 10.68 12.57 -2.83
CA PHE A 173 9.44 13.00 -2.19
C PHE A 173 9.67 14.30 -1.43
N LYS A 174 8.96 15.37 -1.81
CA LYS A 174 9.29 16.74 -1.39
C LYS A 174 8.06 17.55 -0.93
N PRO A 175 8.06 18.18 0.26
CA PRO A 175 9.05 18.01 1.34
C PRO A 175 9.04 16.57 1.89
N ALA A 176 10.00 16.24 2.76
CA ALA A 176 9.89 14.98 3.50
C ALA A 176 8.66 15.05 4.44
N ALA A 177 7.87 13.98 4.50
CA ALA A 177 6.60 13.98 5.23
C ALA A 177 6.61 12.94 6.35
N THR A 178 6.14 13.35 7.54
CA THR A 178 5.93 12.44 8.67
C THR A 178 4.63 11.67 8.49
N LEU A 179 4.71 10.34 8.47
CA LEU A 179 3.58 9.42 8.23
C LEU A 179 3.66 8.22 9.20
N ASN A 180 2.59 7.45 9.28
CA ASN A 180 2.62 6.09 9.83
C ASN A 180 3.09 5.08 8.77
N CYS A 181 3.40 3.85 9.20
CA CYS A 181 3.91 2.83 8.29
C CYS A 181 2.87 2.35 7.28
N GLN A 182 1.62 2.21 7.72
CA GLN A 182 0.53 1.58 6.98
C GLN A 182 0.14 2.41 5.74
N VAL A 183 -0.02 3.73 5.90
CA VAL A 183 -0.30 4.65 4.77
C VAL A 183 0.91 4.76 3.84
N THR A 184 2.13 4.72 4.40
CA THR A 184 3.37 4.74 3.61
C THR A 184 3.50 3.49 2.75
N GLU A 185 3.14 2.31 3.28
CA GLU A 185 3.15 1.05 2.54
C GLU A 185 2.10 1.08 1.40
N ALA A 186 0.87 1.51 1.70
CA ALA A 186 -0.18 1.66 0.70
C ALA A 186 0.25 2.59 -0.45
N PHE A 187 0.86 3.74 -0.10
CA PHE A 187 1.36 4.72 -1.06
C PHE A 187 2.54 4.20 -1.89
N ALA A 188 3.52 3.53 -1.26
CA ALA A 188 4.65 2.92 -1.96
C ALA A 188 4.20 1.80 -2.93
N ARG A 189 3.21 0.98 -2.53
CA ARG A 189 2.60 -0.04 -3.39
C ARG A 189 1.88 0.58 -4.58
N TRP A 190 1.06 1.60 -4.36
CA TRP A 190 0.38 2.35 -5.42
C TRP A 190 1.37 3.04 -6.40
N ILE A 191 2.44 3.64 -5.89
CA ILE A 191 3.48 4.26 -6.72
C ILE A 191 4.11 3.24 -7.67
N LYS A 192 4.46 2.06 -7.14
CA LYS A 192 5.11 0.97 -7.89
C LYS A 192 4.14 0.28 -8.86
N GLY A 193 2.92 0.02 -8.43
CA GLY A 193 1.90 -0.75 -9.15
C GLY A 193 1.21 0.02 -10.26
N ASP A 194 0.86 1.29 -10.03
CA ASP A 194 -0.06 2.01 -10.92
C ASP A 194 0.47 3.37 -11.37
N LEU A 195 0.98 4.22 -10.47
CA LEU A 195 1.45 5.56 -10.87
C LEU A 195 2.60 5.50 -11.89
N GLN A 196 3.61 4.67 -11.64
CA GLN A 196 4.74 4.51 -12.54
C GLN A 196 4.32 3.90 -13.89
N PRO A 197 3.57 2.78 -13.96
CA PRO A 197 3.02 2.28 -15.23
C PRO A 197 2.11 3.28 -15.95
N ALA A 198 1.17 3.94 -15.28
CA ALA A 198 0.30 4.94 -15.89
C ALA A 198 1.08 6.12 -16.47
N SER A 199 2.15 6.57 -15.79
CA SER A 199 3.05 7.61 -16.28
C SER A 199 3.81 7.15 -17.53
N ARG A 200 4.36 5.92 -17.52
CA ARG A 200 5.05 5.34 -18.68
C ARG A 200 4.11 5.18 -19.88
N MET A 201 2.91 4.62 -19.68
CA MET A 201 1.92 4.44 -20.75
C MET A 201 1.45 5.79 -21.33
N ARG A 202 1.26 6.82 -20.50
CA ARG A 202 0.71 8.12 -20.96
C ARG A 202 1.76 9.13 -21.43
N TYR A 203 3.01 9.00 -21.02
CA TYR A 203 4.08 9.99 -21.29
C TYR A 203 5.41 9.39 -21.75
N LEU A 204 5.52 8.07 -21.89
CA LEU A 204 6.77 7.35 -22.21
C LEU A 204 7.91 7.70 -21.22
N SER A 205 7.55 8.02 -19.98
CA SER A 205 8.47 8.50 -18.95
C SER A 205 8.01 8.07 -17.56
N GLY A 206 8.95 7.72 -16.69
CA GLY A 206 8.68 7.45 -15.27
C GLY A 206 8.54 8.74 -14.45
N VAL A 207 8.10 8.60 -13.21
CA VAL A 207 8.08 9.71 -12.23
C VAL A 207 9.48 9.90 -11.63
N SER A 208 9.94 11.16 -11.56
CA SER A 208 11.20 11.59 -10.94
C SER A 208 11.00 12.21 -9.55
N THR A 209 9.89 12.93 -9.34
CA THR A 209 9.59 13.57 -8.05
C THR A 209 8.09 13.68 -7.82
N ILE A 210 7.67 13.40 -6.59
CA ILE A 210 6.31 13.62 -6.09
C ILE A 210 6.38 14.76 -5.06
N TYR A 211 5.60 15.81 -5.28
CA TYR A 211 5.45 16.92 -4.34
C TYR A 211 4.18 16.75 -3.52
N ASN A 212 4.28 16.98 -2.21
CA ASN A 212 3.18 16.88 -1.26
C ASN A 212 2.90 18.22 -0.54
N ALA A 213 1.71 18.34 0.05
CA ALA A 213 1.31 19.45 0.93
C ALA A 213 1.37 19.08 2.43
N GLY A 214 1.67 17.82 2.77
CA GLY A 214 1.95 17.38 4.13
C GLY A 214 1.38 16.01 4.50
N GLY A 215 2.04 15.37 5.46
CA GLY A 215 1.59 14.14 6.13
C GLY A 215 0.91 14.47 7.47
N TYR A 216 1.61 14.27 8.59
CA TYR A 216 1.09 14.57 9.92
C TYR A 216 0.66 16.03 10.10
N SER A 217 -0.59 16.25 10.50
CA SER A 217 -1.13 17.55 10.90
C SER A 217 -2.30 17.36 11.86
N CYS A 218 -2.17 17.88 13.08
CA CYS A 218 -3.20 17.80 14.12
C CYS A 218 -4.34 18.81 13.84
N ARG A 219 -5.31 18.40 13.01
CA ARG A 219 -6.48 19.21 12.64
C ARG A 219 -7.75 18.39 12.44
N THR A 220 -8.91 19.05 12.50
CA THR A 220 -10.19 18.48 12.06
C THR A 220 -10.27 18.37 10.54
N MET A 221 -11.17 17.53 10.03
CA MET A 221 -11.47 17.39 8.61
C MET A 221 -11.86 18.76 8.00
N ASN A 222 -11.27 19.08 6.86
CA ASN A 222 -11.40 20.38 6.16
C ASN A 222 -11.14 21.61 7.06
N SER A 223 -10.39 21.45 8.16
CA SER A 223 -10.18 22.47 9.20
C SER A 223 -11.48 23.06 9.79
N ARG A 224 -12.62 22.36 9.71
CA ARG A 224 -13.93 22.85 10.16
C ARG A 224 -14.13 22.61 11.66
N ARG A 225 -14.60 23.63 12.39
CA ARG A 225 -14.92 23.51 13.83
C ARG A 225 -16.06 22.50 14.04
N GLY A 226 -15.90 21.58 14.99
CA GLY A 226 -16.87 20.52 15.30
C GLY A 226 -16.88 19.33 14.32
N ALA A 227 -16.07 19.37 13.25
CA ALA A 227 -15.90 18.20 12.39
C ALA A 227 -15.04 17.11 13.06
N LYS A 228 -15.15 15.87 12.58
CA LYS A 228 -14.29 14.76 13.03
C LYS A 228 -12.81 15.08 12.78
N MET A 229 -11.94 14.46 13.57
CA MET A 229 -10.49 14.58 13.40
C MET A 229 -10.03 13.95 12.08
N SER A 230 -9.16 14.64 11.34
CA SER A 230 -8.65 14.18 10.05
C SER A 230 -7.63 13.04 10.23
N GLU A 231 -7.50 12.13 9.27
CA GLU A 231 -6.46 11.09 9.29
C GLU A 231 -5.02 11.66 9.28
N HIS A 232 -4.82 12.90 8.84
CA HIS A 232 -3.55 13.62 9.06
C HIS A 232 -3.15 13.72 10.53
N SER A 233 -4.13 13.76 11.46
CA SER A 233 -3.85 13.81 12.91
C SER A 233 -3.25 12.50 13.45
N ARG A 234 -3.27 11.43 12.65
CA ARG A 234 -2.66 10.13 12.94
C ARG A 234 -1.52 9.75 11.98
N GLY A 235 -1.06 10.71 11.18
CA GLY A 235 -0.12 10.47 10.09
C GLY A 235 -0.62 9.44 9.08
N ASN A 236 -1.94 9.25 8.99
CA ASN A 236 -2.62 8.20 8.25
C ASN A 236 -3.20 8.71 6.91
N ALA A 237 -2.73 9.88 6.48
CA ALA A 237 -3.10 10.54 5.24
C ALA A 237 -1.93 11.32 4.62
N ILE A 238 -2.00 11.54 3.31
CA ILE A 238 -1.01 12.30 2.53
C ILE A 238 -1.68 13.09 1.41
N ASP A 239 -1.30 14.36 1.26
CA ASP A 239 -1.79 15.26 0.21
C ASP A 239 -0.75 15.46 -0.91
N VAL A 240 -1.05 15.10 -2.16
CA VAL A 240 -0.13 15.23 -3.32
C VAL A 240 -0.55 16.37 -4.25
N THR A 241 0.35 17.32 -4.52
CA THR A 241 0.07 18.56 -5.27
C THR A 241 0.64 18.58 -6.69
N LYS A 242 1.77 17.90 -6.93
CA LYS A 242 2.46 17.89 -8.23
C LYS A 242 3.28 16.63 -8.43
N ILE A 243 3.27 16.11 -9.65
CA ILE A 243 4.10 14.98 -10.09
C ILE A 243 5.04 15.51 -11.19
N VAL A 244 6.32 15.19 -11.09
CA VAL A 244 7.33 15.53 -12.10
C VAL A 244 7.83 14.23 -12.72
N LEU A 245 7.92 14.19 -14.04
CA LEU A 245 8.43 13.03 -14.79
C LEU A 245 9.94 13.15 -15.06
N ASN A 246 10.56 12.03 -15.45
CA ASN A 246 11.99 12.00 -15.81
C ASN A 246 12.31 12.88 -17.03
N ASN A 247 11.34 13.14 -17.91
CA ASN A 247 11.45 14.07 -19.03
C ASN A 247 11.17 15.55 -18.67
N GLY A 248 11.10 15.89 -17.39
CA GLY A 248 10.86 17.25 -16.90
C GLY A 248 9.40 17.74 -16.99
N LYS A 249 8.46 16.94 -17.54
CA LYS A 249 7.04 17.31 -17.56
C LYS A 249 6.49 17.41 -16.14
N ASN A 250 6.08 18.62 -15.78
CA ASN A 250 5.29 18.90 -14.58
C ASN A 250 3.80 18.59 -14.83
N ILE A 251 3.21 17.76 -13.97
CA ILE A 251 1.78 17.48 -13.87
C ILE A 251 1.30 18.09 -12.56
N MET A 252 0.51 19.15 -12.65
CA MET A 252 -0.13 19.77 -11.47
C MET A 252 -1.39 18.99 -11.13
N VAL A 253 -1.61 18.67 -9.85
CA VAL A 253 -2.84 18.04 -9.40
C VAL A 253 -3.92 19.11 -9.24
N ARG A 254 -4.51 19.54 -10.35
CA ARG A 254 -5.62 20.52 -10.35
C ARG A 254 -6.55 20.21 -11.50
N LYS A 255 -7.71 20.88 -11.58
CA LYS A 255 -8.60 20.77 -12.75
C LYS A 255 -7.80 21.12 -14.03
N PRO A 256 -7.60 20.16 -14.97
CA PRO A 256 -6.81 20.44 -16.17
C PRO A 256 -7.55 21.39 -17.12
N GLY A 257 -6.80 22.09 -17.96
CA GLY A 257 -7.36 22.87 -19.06
C GLY A 257 -8.14 21.99 -20.04
N PHE A 258 -9.07 22.59 -20.80
CA PHE A 258 -10.00 21.87 -21.68
C PHE A 258 -9.28 20.91 -22.66
N PHE A 259 -8.15 21.34 -23.22
CA PHE A 259 -7.34 20.57 -24.17
C PHE A 259 -6.23 19.70 -23.53
N ALA A 260 -6.15 19.64 -22.19
CA ALA A 260 -5.09 18.91 -21.47
C ALA A 260 -5.38 17.40 -21.35
N PHE A 261 -5.73 16.73 -22.47
CA PHE A 261 -6.27 15.37 -22.48
C PHE A 261 -5.37 14.31 -21.82
N ARG A 262 -4.04 14.33 -22.07
CA ARG A 262 -3.08 13.40 -21.44
C ARG A 262 -3.02 13.58 -19.92
N GLU A 263 -3.08 14.82 -19.46
CA GLU A 263 -3.01 15.19 -18.04
C GLU A 263 -4.30 14.79 -17.32
N LYS A 264 -5.45 15.13 -17.90
CA LYS A 264 -6.77 14.66 -17.45
C LYS A 264 -6.86 13.13 -17.38
N GLY A 265 -6.33 12.44 -18.39
CA GLY A 265 -6.23 10.98 -18.41
C GLY A 265 -5.38 10.43 -17.26
N LEU A 266 -4.21 11.04 -16.99
CA LEU A 266 -3.35 10.61 -15.88
C LEU A 266 -3.98 10.89 -14.51
N LEU A 267 -4.53 12.08 -14.27
CA LEU A 267 -5.19 12.40 -13.00
C LEU A 267 -6.41 11.49 -12.75
N ASN A 268 -7.14 11.11 -13.79
CA ASN A 268 -8.24 10.14 -13.66
C ASN A 268 -7.74 8.73 -13.32
N SER A 269 -6.65 8.25 -13.96
CA SER A 269 -5.97 7.00 -13.56
C SER A 269 -5.51 7.08 -12.10
N VAL A 270 -4.77 8.12 -11.72
CA VAL A 270 -4.30 8.35 -10.33
C VAL A 270 -5.44 8.20 -9.32
N ARG A 271 -6.59 8.85 -9.55
CA ARG A 271 -7.77 8.74 -8.67
C ARG A 271 -8.33 7.31 -8.65
N SER A 272 -8.56 6.71 -9.82
CA SER A 272 -9.19 5.39 -9.97
C SER A 272 -8.34 4.27 -9.39
N ASP A 273 -7.04 4.28 -9.67
CA ASP A 273 -6.14 3.17 -9.36
C ASP A 273 -5.77 3.20 -7.87
N ALA A 274 -5.59 4.40 -7.29
CA ALA A 274 -5.36 4.59 -5.86
C ALA A 274 -6.50 4.05 -4.99
N CYS A 275 -7.73 4.00 -5.51
CA CYS A 275 -8.88 3.42 -4.80
C CYS A 275 -8.74 1.94 -4.46
N GLY A 276 -7.83 1.20 -5.10
CA GLY A 276 -7.47 -0.16 -4.67
C GLY A 276 -6.68 -0.20 -3.36
N TYR A 277 -5.95 0.87 -3.02
CA TYR A 277 -5.02 0.92 -1.89
C TYR A 277 -5.59 1.71 -0.71
N PHE A 278 -6.32 2.80 -0.98
CA PHE A 278 -6.83 3.73 0.02
C PHE A 278 -8.33 3.63 0.24
N SER A 279 -8.78 3.81 1.47
CA SER A 279 -10.20 3.94 1.81
C SER A 279 -10.77 5.31 1.48
N THR A 280 -9.91 6.30 1.23
CA THR A 280 -10.33 7.62 0.73
C THR A 280 -9.31 8.11 -0.29
N VAL A 281 -9.83 8.53 -1.44
CA VAL A 281 -9.10 9.24 -2.50
C VAL A 281 -10.00 10.39 -2.93
N LEU A 282 -9.61 11.62 -2.57
CA LEU A 282 -10.34 12.84 -2.92
C LEU A 282 -9.43 13.71 -3.79
N GLY A 283 -9.95 14.28 -4.87
CA GLY A 283 -9.16 15.17 -5.70
C GLY A 283 -9.94 16.21 -6.49
N PRO A 284 -9.27 16.84 -7.49
CA PRO A 284 -9.85 17.96 -8.23
C PRO A 284 -11.17 17.59 -8.88
N GLY A 285 -12.24 18.29 -8.47
CA GLY A 285 -13.61 18.04 -8.89
C GLY A 285 -14.55 17.54 -7.77
N TYR A 286 -14.03 17.11 -6.62
CA TYR A 286 -14.85 16.68 -5.49
C TYR A 286 -15.47 17.85 -4.70
N ASN A 287 -14.62 18.73 -4.14
CA ASN A 287 -15.03 19.91 -3.39
C ASN A 287 -13.93 21.01 -3.47
N PRO A 288 -14.17 22.23 -2.94
CA PRO A 288 -13.18 23.30 -2.98
C PRO A 288 -11.88 22.96 -2.24
N GLU A 289 -11.98 22.24 -1.11
CA GLU A 289 -10.80 21.88 -0.31
C GLU A 289 -9.84 20.92 -0.99
N HIS A 290 -10.26 20.17 -2.03
CA HIS A 290 -9.40 19.24 -2.78
C HIS A 290 -9.23 19.69 -4.26
N ALA A 291 -9.33 20.98 -4.54
CA ALA A 291 -9.27 21.51 -5.91
C ALA A 291 -7.86 21.46 -6.55
N ASP A 292 -6.81 21.39 -5.72
CA ASP A 292 -5.39 21.56 -6.09
C ASP A 292 -4.46 20.47 -5.53
N HIS A 293 -5.02 19.39 -4.99
CA HIS A 293 -4.27 18.21 -4.53
C HIS A 293 -5.13 16.93 -4.55
N PHE A 294 -4.46 15.78 -4.46
CA PHE A 294 -5.08 14.50 -4.13
C PHE A 294 -4.82 14.17 -2.67
N HIS A 295 -5.89 13.97 -1.90
CA HIS A 295 -5.84 13.46 -0.54
C HIS A 295 -6.05 11.95 -0.53
N PHE A 296 -5.10 11.22 0.06
CA PHE A 296 -5.15 9.76 0.23
C PHE A 296 -5.16 9.41 1.72
N ASP A 297 -6.10 8.57 2.17
CA ASP A 297 -6.13 8.10 3.58
C ASP A 297 -6.52 6.62 3.76
N LEU A 298 -6.26 6.11 4.96
CA LEU A 298 -6.72 4.80 5.46
C LEU A 298 -7.77 4.94 6.60
N MET A 299 -8.69 5.90 6.50
CA MET A 299 -9.82 6.11 7.41
C MET A 299 -10.71 4.86 7.50
N GLN A 300 -10.72 4.23 8.67
CA GLN A 300 -11.62 3.10 8.94
C GLN A 300 -13.07 3.56 9.09
N ARG A 301 -14.00 2.89 8.40
CA ARG A 301 -15.45 3.14 8.45
C ARG A 301 -16.18 1.84 8.74
N ARG A 302 -17.17 1.88 9.65
CA ARG A 302 -17.96 0.70 10.06
C ARG A 302 -18.61 -0.06 8.89
N SER A 303 -18.95 0.63 7.81
CA SER A 303 -19.56 0.06 6.60
C SER A 303 -18.55 -0.44 5.55
N GLY A 304 -17.24 -0.34 5.79
CA GLY A 304 -16.21 -0.60 4.78
C GLY A 304 -16.20 0.38 3.59
N TYR A 305 -17.05 1.42 3.60
CA TYR A 305 -17.21 2.34 2.49
C TYR A 305 -15.91 3.06 2.10
N ARG A 306 -15.58 3.01 0.80
CA ARG A 306 -14.43 3.70 0.20
C ARG A 306 -14.90 4.98 -0.48
N ALA A 307 -14.30 6.11 -0.11
CA ALA A 307 -14.64 7.42 -0.63
C ALA A 307 -13.72 7.79 -1.80
N CYS A 308 -14.16 7.54 -3.03
CA CYS A 308 -13.37 7.77 -4.25
C CYS A 308 -14.04 8.84 -5.12
N LYS A 309 -13.46 10.05 -5.18
CA LYS A 309 -14.10 11.25 -5.74
C LYS A 309 -13.13 12.20 -6.45
#